data_AF-A0A6G8Q8B4-F1
#
_entry.id   AF-A0A6G8Q8B4-F1
#
_cell.length_a   1.000
_cell.length_b   1.000
_cell.length_c   1.000
_cell.angle_alpha   90.00
_cell.angle_beta   90.00
_cell.angle_gamma   90.00
#
_symmetry.space_group_name_H-M   'P 1'
#
loop_
_entity.id
_entity.type
_entity.pdbx_description
1 polymer ?
#
loop_
_entity_poly.entity_id
_entity_poly.type
_entity_poly.pdbx_seq_one_letter_code
_entity_poly.pdbx_strand_id
1 'polypeptide(L)'
;MIKEEAGAGDIIPGLIVRHTNRRLGKLDACEACERLISGKISFSEFVDQIGDRYTEILDFMMEHDLHPGRPEEVLFCIDCHADLSARNVLRAQLSYLYGYEGKAATG
;
A
#
# COMPACT_ATOMS: atom_id res chain seq x y z
N MET A 1 -2.23 -36.00 21.86
CA MET A 1 -2.12 -34.80 22.71
C MET A 1 -0.85 -34.07 22.27
N ILE A 2 -1.02 -32.88 21.68
CA ILE A 2 -0.12 -31.70 21.59
C ILE A 2 1.38 -31.88 21.93
N LYS A 3 2.25 -31.42 21.00
CA LYS A 3 3.09 -30.22 21.21
C LYS A 3 3.80 -29.74 19.94
N GLU A 4 3.68 -28.44 19.71
CA GLU A 4 4.50 -27.60 18.82
C GLU A 4 5.87 -27.37 19.46
N GLU A 5 6.92 -27.30 18.63
CA GLU A 5 8.22 -26.64 18.93
C GLU A 5 9.04 -26.62 17.62
N ALA A 6 8.93 -25.53 16.85
CA ALA A 6 9.77 -25.27 15.68
C ALA A 6 10.98 -24.44 16.12
N GLY A 7 12.15 -25.07 16.18
CA GLY A 7 13.43 -24.44 16.46
C GLY A 7 14.23 -24.08 15.20
N ALA A 8 14.94 -22.95 15.31
CA ALA A 8 16.31 -22.66 14.84
C ALA A 8 16.70 -22.76 13.34
N GLY A 9 17.54 -21.79 12.94
CA GLY A 9 18.42 -21.83 11.76
C GLY A 9 18.89 -20.41 11.41
N ASP A 10 19.99 -19.92 11.97
CA ASP A 10 21.35 -20.00 11.41
C ASP A 10 21.43 -19.47 9.95
N ILE A 11 21.94 -18.25 9.80
CA ILE A 11 21.95 -17.52 8.53
C ILE A 11 23.29 -17.78 7.83
N ILE A 12 23.27 -18.64 6.82
CA ILE A 12 24.45 -19.07 6.04
C ILE A 12 24.73 -18.04 4.91
N PRO A 13 25.96 -17.52 4.74
CA PRO A 13 26.32 -16.66 3.62
C PRO A 13 26.46 -17.51 2.35
N GLY A 14 25.62 -17.24 1.35
CA GLY A 14 25.37 -18.11 0.20
C GLY A 14 23.88 -18.39 -0.05
N LEU A 15 23.00 -17.81 0.77
CA LEU A 15 21.56 -17.87 0.62
C LEU A 15 21.13 -17.21 -0.70
N ILE A 16 21.03 -18.01 -1.75
CA ILE A 16 20.17 -17.69 -2.89
C ILE A 16 18.77 -17.57 -2.29
N VAL A 17 18.32 -16.33 -2.11
CA VAL A 17 16.94 -16.03 -1.77
C VAL A 17 16.10 -16.71 -2.84
N ARG A 18 15.43 -17.80 -2.46
CA ARG A 18 14.37 -18.41 -3.25
C ARG A 18 13.27 -17.36 -3.35
N HIS A 19 13.39 -16.47 -4.33
CA HIS A 19 12.22 -15.86 -4.93
C HIS A 19 11.42 -17.03 -5.50
N THR A 20 10.47 -17.55 -4.73
CA THR A 20 9.39 -18.32 -5.29
C THR A 20 8.74 -17.42 -6.32
N ASN A 21 9.11 -17.65 -7.58
CA ASN A 21 8.39 -17.29 -8.78
C ASN A 21 6.99 -17.92 -8.69
N ARG A 22 6.15 -17.38 -7.82
CA ARG A 22 4.71 -17.62 -7.86
C ARG A 22 4.22 -16.62 -8.87
N ARG A 23 3.75 -17.14 -10.01
CA ARG A 23 2.93 -16.44 -11.00
C ARG A 23 2.20 -15.27 -10.33
N LEU A 24 2.46 -14.04 -10.77
CA LEU A 24 1.63 -12.87 -10.45
C LEU A 24 0.24 -13.14 -11.04
N GLY A 25 -0.55 -13.99 -10.38
CA GLY A 25 -2.00 -13.94 -10.50
C GLY A 25 -2.44 -12.61 -9.92
N LYS A 26 -3.56 -12.07 -10.44
CA LYS A 26 -4.16 -10.82 -9.93
C LYS A 26 -4.08 -10.79 -8.41
N LEU A 27 -3.27 -9.86 -7.88
CA LEU A 27 -3.17 -9.66 -6.46
C LEU A 27 -4.52 -9.17 -5.93
N ASP A 28 -4.88 -9.67 -4.76
CA ASP A 28 -6.00 -9.09 -4.03
C ASP A 28 -5.67 -7.63 -3.68
N ALA A 29 -6.69 -6.77 -3.62
CA ALA A 29 -6.50 -5.35 -3.33
C ALA A 29 -5.74 -5.13 -2.01
N CYS A 30 -6.02 -5.94 -0.98
CA CYS A 30 -5.33 -5.82 0.31
C CYS A 30 -3.84 -6.16 0.16
N GLU A 31 -3.52 -7.27 -0.51
CA GLU A 31 -2.14 -7.71 -0.72
C GLU A 31 -1.34 -6.72 -1.58
N ALA A 32 -1.98 -6.14 -2.60
CA ALA A 32 -1.38 -5.11 -3.42
C ALA A 32 -1.12 -3.81 -2.63
N CYS A 33 -2.03 -3.41 -1.74
CA CYS A 33 -1.83 -2.23 -0.89
C CYS A 33 -0.64 -2.43 0.05
N GLU A 34 -0.55 -3.57 0.74
CA GLU A 34 0.59 -3.88 1.61
C GLU A 34 1.92 -3.88 0.85
N ARG A 35 1.93 -4.41 -0.38
CA ARG A 35 3.12 -4.40 -1.23
C ARG A 35 3.50 -3.01 -1.71
N LEU A 36 2.53 -2.16 -2.04
CA LEU A 36 2.79 -0.78 -2.43
C LEU A 36 3.36 0.03 -1.26
N ILE A 37 2.72 -0.05 -0.09
CA ILE A 37 3.14 0.65 1.14
C ILE A 37 4.55 0.22 1.57
N SER A 38 4.87 -1.07 1.43
CA SER A 38 6.21 -1.61 1.73
C SER A 38 7.23 -1.41 0.61
N GLY A 39 6.88 -0.74 -0.49
CA GLY A 39 7.78 -0.47 -1.63
C GLY A 39 8.19 -1.74 -2.40
N LYS A 40 7.44 -2.83 -2.26
CA LYS A 40 7.70 -4.11 -2.95
C LYS A 40 7.20 -4.11 -4.40
N ILE A 41 6.25 -3.25 -4.72
CA ILE A 41 5.73 -3.02 -6.07
C ILE A 41 5.69 -1.52 -6.35
N SER A 42 5.77 -1.14 -7.62
CA SER A 42 5.69 0.26 -8.06
C SER A 42 4.24 0.72 -8.22
N PHE A 43 4.01 2.04 -8.26
CA PHE A 43 2.69 2.64 -8.54
C PHE A 43 2.05 2.09 -9.82
N SER A 44 2.80 2.05 -10.93
CA SER A 44 2.31 1.52 -12.21
C SER A 44 1.93 0.04 -12.13
N GLU A 45 2.69 -0.76 -11.38
CA GLU A 45 2.42 -2.19 -11.19
C GLU A 45 1.20 -2.43 -10.28
N PHE A 46 0.94 -1.53 -9.34
CA PHE A 46 -0.27 -1.56 -8.52
C PHE A 46 -1.52 -1.21 -9.34
N VAL A 47 -1.46 -0.16 -10.18
CA VAL A 47 -2.59 0.25 -11.05
C VAL A 47 -2.91 -0.81 -12.09
N ASP A 48 -1.90 -1.45 -12.70
CA ASP A 48 -2.12 -2.54 -13.66
C ASP A 48 -2.91 -3.72 -13.03
N GLN A 49 -2.71 -3.97 -11.74
CA GLN A 49 -3.32 -5.09 -11.03
C GLN A 49 -4.69 -4.76 -10.42
N ILE A 50 -4.83 -3.56 -9.84
CA ILE A 50 -6.01 -3.15 -9.06
C ILE A 50 -6.96 -2.24 -9.85
N GLY A 51 -6.49 -1.68 -10.97
CA GLY A 51 -7.23 -0.75 -11.82
C GLY A 51 -7.29 0.67 -11.26
N ASP A 52 -8.20 1.47 -11.82
CA ASP A 52 -8.20 2.93 -11.63
C ASP A 52 -8.75 3.43 -10.29
N ARG A 53 -9.05 2.53 -9.34
CA ARG A 53 -9.70 2.87 -8.06
C ARG A 53 -8.88 3.85 -7.21
N TYR A 54 -7.56 3.85 -7.38
CA TYR A 54 -6.63 4.66 -6.62
C TYR A 54 -5.90 5.68 -7.49
N THR A 55 -6.29 5.85 -8.75
CA THR A 55 -5.52 6.65 -9.71
C THR A 55 -5.31 8.08 -9.21
N GLU A 56 -6.32 8.74 -8.66
CA GLU A 56 -6.19 10.13 -8.20
C GLU A 56 -5.21 10.27 -7.04
N ILE A 57 -5.27 9.37 -6.05
CA ILE A 57 -4.33 9.46 -4.92
C ILE A 57 -2.90 9.13 -5.34
N LEU A 58 -2.72 8.17 -6.25
CA LEU A 58 -1.39 7.77 -6.73
C LEU A 58 -0.78 8.85 -7.64
N ASP A 59 -1.60 9.49 -8.47
CA ASP A 59 -1.19 10.62 -9.31
C ASP A 59 -0.77 11.81 -8.44
N PHE A 60 -1.58 12.15 -7.42
CA PHE A 60 -1.23 13.19 -6.44
C PHE A 60 0.07 12.86 -5.69
N MET A 61 0.27 11.59 -5.30
CA MET A 61 1.52 11.16 -4.68
C MET A 61 2.71 11.33 -5.63
N MET A 62 2.57 10.98 -6.91
CA MET A 62 3.63 11.17 -7.89
C MET A 62 3.94 12.65 -8.15
N GLU A 63 2.92 13.49 -8.30
CA GLU A 63 3.08 14.93 -8.57
C GLU A 63 3.81 15.64 -7.41
N HIS A 64 3.56 15.20 -6.18
CA HIS A 64 4.16 15.77 -4.97
C HIS A 64 5.35 14.97 -4.39
N ASP A 65 5.86 13.97 -5.12
CA ASP A 65 6.97 13.08 -4.68
C ASP A 65 6.74 12.42 -3.31
N LEU A 66 5.50 12.02 -3.04
CA LEU A 66 5.07 11.43 -1.77
C LEU A 66 5.21 9.90 -1.77
N HIS A 67 5.68 9.36 -0.65
CA HIS A 67 5.85 7.92 -0.49
C HIS A 67 4.60 7.27 0.14
N PRO A 68 4.08 6.16 -0.42
CA PRO A 68 2.89 5.46 0.10
C PRO A 68 3.17 4.75 1.44
N GLY A 69 4.41 4.71 1.91
CA GLY A 69 4.76 4.30 3.27
C GLY A 69 4.55 5.37 4.35
N ARG A 70 4.17 6.60 3.97
CA ARG A 70 4.06 7.77 4.87
C ARG A 70 2.68 8.43 4.76
N PRO A 71 1.60 7.77 5.24
CA PRO A 71 0.23 8.27 5.12
C PRO A 71 0.00 9.66 5.72
N GLU A 72 0.68 9.98 6.83
CA GLU A 72 0.53 11.27 7.51
C GLU A 72 1.08 12.43 6.66
N GLU A 73 2.22 12.22 6.00
CA GLU A 73 2.81 13.21 5.09
C GLU A 73 1.91 13.41 3.87
N VAL A 74 1.33 12.33 3.35
CA VAL A 74 0.38 12.39 2.24
C VAL A 74 -0.87 13.17 2.63
N LEU A 75 -1.45 12.86 3.81
CA LEU A 75 -2.64 13.56 4.31
C LEU A 75 -2.37 15.05 4.50
N PHE A 76 -1.22 15.40 5.09
CA PHE A 76 -0.80 16.78 5.27
C PHE A 76 -0.66 17.50 3.93
N CYS A 77 -0.06 16.84 2.93
CA CYS A 77 0.11 17.40 1.59
C CYS A 77 -1.24 17.63 0.90
N ILE A 78 -2.19 16.69 1.02
CA ILE A 78 -3.58 16.86 0.53
C ILE A 78 -4.22 18.09 1.18
N ASP A 79 -4.06 18.28 2.49
CA ASP A 79 -4.65 19.42 3.18
C ASP A 79 -4.04 20.77 2.81
N CYS A 80 -2.78 20.78 2.37
CA CYS A 80 -2.09 22.01 1.97
C CYS A 80 -2.28 22.34 0.49
N HIS A 81 -2.29 21.33 -0.38
CA HIS A 81 -2.13 21.52 -1.83
C HIS A 81 -3.33 21.06 -2.66
N ALA A 82 -4.14 20.11 -2.18
CA ALA A 82 -5.27 19.64 -2.97
C ALA A 82 -6.42 20.66 -2.99
N ASP A 83 -7.01 20.83 -4.17
CA ASP A 83 -8.25 21.57 -4.36
C ASP A 83 -9.38 21.04 -3.48
N LEU A 84 -10.31 21.93 -3.10
CA LEU A 84 -11.46 21.58 -2.26
C LEU A 84 -12.33 20.46 -2.85
N SER A 85 -12.43 20.38 -4.19
CA SER A 85 -13.16 19.32 -4.89
C SER A 85 -12.43 17.97 -4.84
N ALA A 86 -11.10 17.97 -5.02
CA ALA A 86 -10.27 16.76 -5.04
C ALA A 86 -10.00 16.20 -3.64
N ARG A 87 -9.93 17.06 -2.62
CA ARG A 87 -9.60 16.68 -1.24
C ARG A 87 -10.43 15.52 -0.69
N ASN A 88 -11.75 15.53 -0.95
CA ASN A 88 -12.64 14.47 -0.46
C ASN A 88 -12.34 13.12 -1.13
N VAL A 89 -12.06 13.13 -2.43
CA VAL A 89 -11.78 11.92 -3.19
C VAL A 89 -10.41 11.35 -2.81
N LEU A 90 -9.40 12.21 -2.74
CA LEU A 90 -8.05 11.84 -2.30
C LEU A 90 -8.05 11.26 -0.90
N ARG A 91 -8.77 11.88 0.05
CA ARG A 91 -8.91 11.34 1.41
C ARG A 91 -9.63 10.00 1.44
N ALA A 92 -10.70 9.83 0.66
CA ALA A 92 -11.41 8.56 0.58
C ALA A 92 -10.49 7.45 0.03
N GLN A 93 -9.81 7.70 -1.09
CA GLN A 93 -8.88 6.74 -1.69
C GLN A 93 -7.70 6.42 -0.77
N LEU A 94 -7.15 7.42 -0.07
CA LEU A 94 -6.13 7.22 0.96
C LEU A 94 -6.65 6.32 2.08
N SER A 95 -7.86 6.57 2.58
CA SER A 95 -8.50 5.77 3.62
C SER A 95 -8.65 4.30 3.17
N TYR A 96 -9.08 4.07 1.93
CA TYR A 96 -9.17 2.73 1.35
C TYR A 96 -7.79 2.06 1.21
N LEU A 97 -6.76 2.81 0.80
CA LEU A 97 -5.41 2.29 0.59
C LEU A 97 -4.79 1.73 1.88
N TYR A 98 -5.06 2.35 3.03
CA TYR A 98 -4.54 1.91 4.33
C TYR A 98 -5.54 1.11 5.15
N GLY A 99 -6.70 0.75 4.59
CA GLY A 99 -7.72 -0.01 5.31
C GLY A 99 -8.36 0.77 6.47
N TYR A 100 -8.35 2.11 6.43
CA TYR A 100 -9.21 2.94 7.28
C TYR A 100 -10.65 2.82 6.77
N GLU A 101 -11.27 1.67 6.91
CA GLU A 101 -12.73 1.60 6.91
C GLU A 101 -13.24 2.22 8.22
N GLY A 102 -13.80 3.42 8.11
CA GLY A 102 -14.84 3.89 9.00
C GLY A 102 -14.49 3.98 10.49
N LYS A 103 -13.80 5.05 10.87
CA LYS A 103 -14.41 5.94 11.86
C LYS A 103 -14.65 7.28 11.20
N ALA A 104 -15.71 7.33 10.39
CA ALA A 104 -16.51 8.54 10.33
C ALA A 104 -16.91 8.85 11.79
N ALA A 105 -16.16 9.76 12.41
CA ALA A 105 -16.55 10.38 13.66
C ALA A 105 -17.85 11.13 13.37
N THR A 106 -18.96 10.48 13.68
CA THR A 106 -20.19 11.16 14.01
C THR A 106 -19.92 11.89 15.31
N GLY A 107 -19.80 13.22 15.25
CA GLY A 107 -19.62 14.11 16.39
C GLY A 107 -20.07 15.51 16.01
#